data_AF-A0A1H4AQC4-F1
#
_entry.id   AF-A0A1H4AQC4-F1
#
_cell.length_a   1.000
_cell.length_b   1.000
_cell.length_c   1.000
_cell.angle_alpha   90.00
_cell.angle_beta   90.00
_cell.angle_gamma   90.00
#
_symmetry.space_group_name_H-M   'P 1'
#
loop_
_entity.id
_entity.type
_entity.pdbx_description
1 polymer ?
#
loop_
_entity_poly.entity_id
_entity_poly.type
_entity_poly.pdbx_seq_one_letter_code
_entity_poly.pdbx_strand_id
1 'polypeptide(L)'
;MTSDHILISFPPINFERALTYLKNMSGPLSSLIDDFSNLSEEQMASYNYPPYVSKMKTDYLNDKFGKDSAGFKSFNSAILAINLLKACAKLNLAIYTLRDKYKAMELQSNRGYVGVSYYSTPAWYNSTDEDVLRIKNSAIAVRDQLHGYSKKYTVDGFEENFINTIKYSVYSICDKFFVDTKTVTEKATEAGANVVSTIMAIVIFCSLFWLVAKCATSL
;
A
#
# COMPACT_ATOMS: atom_id res chain seq x y z
N MET A 1 17.75 18.76 -2.26
CA MET A 1 17.08 17.52 -2.69
C MET A 1 16.32 17.82 -3.96
N THR A 2 16.24 16.89 -4.90
CA THR A 2 15.44 17.06 -6.12
C THR A 2 14.05 16.44 -6.02
N SER A 3 13.16 16.88 -6.91
CA SER A 3 11.85 16.29 -7.16
C SER A 3 11.93 14.76 -7.34
N ASP A 4 12.93 14.25 -8.05
CA ASP A 4 13.09 12.81 -8.26
C ASP A 4 13.58 12.07 -7.00
N HIS A 5 14.43 12.72 -6.20
CA HIS A 5 14.84 12.16 -4.90
C HIS A 5 13.66 11.99 -3.94
N ILE A 6 12.60 12.79 -4.04
CA ILE A 6 11.37 12.59 -3.27
C ILE A 6 10.74 11.24 -3.60
N LEU A 7 10.58 10.92 -4.88
CA LEU A 7 9.93 9.67 -5.30
C LEU A 7 10.77 8.43 -4.96
N ILE A 8 12.10 8.57 -4.94
CA ILE A 8 13.01 7.51 -4.47
C ILE A 8 12.91 7.36 -2.94
N SER A 9 12.78 8.49 -2.23
CA SER A 9 12.70 8.51 -0.77
C SER A 9 11.33 8.06 -0.26
N PHE A 10 10.25 8.39 -0.96
CA PHE A 10 8.89 8.08 -0.59
C PHE A 10 8.17 7.58 -1.83
N PRO A 11 8.37 6.29 -2.20
CA PRO A 11 7.75 5.74 -3.39
C PRO A 11 6.22 5.73 -3.23
N PRO A 12 5.47 6.32 -4.18
CA PRO A 12 4.01 6.23 -4.17
C PRO A 12 3.54 4.77 -4.18
N ILE A 13 2.42 4.52 -3.53
CA ILE A 13 1.84 3.19 -3.43
C ILE A 13 1.04 2.93 -4.72
N ASN A 14 1.33 1.79 -5.37
CA ASN A 14 0.54 1.33 -6.51
C ASN A 14 -0.68 0.52 -6.04
N PHE A 15 -1.88 0.96 -6.42
CA PHE A 15 -3.15 0.35 -6.02
C PHE A 15 -3.70 -0.70 -6.97
N GLU A 16 -3.11 -0.91 -8.15
CA GLU A 16 -3.73 -1.69 -9.25
C GLU A 16 -4.17 -3.10 -8.80
N ARG A 17 -3.27 -3.83 -8.12
CA ARG A 17 -3.59 -5.17 -7.59
C ARG A 17 -4.63 -5.11 -6.47
N ALA A 18 -4.54 -4.10 -5.60
CA ALA A 18 -5.47 -3.91 -4.50
C ALA A 18 -6.89 -3.61 -5.01
N LEU A 19 -7.01 -2.76 -6.04
CA LEU A 19 -8.26 -2.47 -6.76
C LEU A 19 -8.80 -3.71 -7.48
N THR A 20 -7.92 -4.52 -8.07
CA THR A 20 -8.32 -5.78 -8.70
C THR A 20 -8.94 -6.74 -7.68
N TYR A 21 -8.32 -6.90 -6.50
CA TYR A 21 -8.90 -7.71 -5.42
C TYR A 21 -10.23 -7.16 -4.94
N LEU A 22 -10.37 -5.83 -4.82
CA LEU A 22 -11.62 -5.19 -4.42
C LEU A 22 -12.73 -5.45 -5.44
N LYS A 23 -12.47 -5.27 -6.75
CA LYS A 23 -13.43 -5.51 -7.83
C LYS A 23 -13.91 -6.96 -7.91
N ASN A 24 -13.07 -7.91 -7.49
CA ASN A 24 -13.44 -9.33 -7.45
C ASN A 24 -14.39 -9.66 -6.28
N MET A 25 -14.68 -8.73 -5.38
CA MET A 25 -15.67 -8.94 -4.34
C MET A 25 -17.09 -8.86 -4.88
N SER A 26 -17.77 -10.00 -4.94
CA SER A 26 -19.20 -10.07 -5.28
C SER A 26 -20.08 -9.68 -4.09
N GLY A 27 -21.20 -9.00 -4.35
CA GLY A 27 -22.25 -8.82 -3.33
C GLY A 27 -23.02 -7.50 -3.43
N PRO A 28 -23.76 -7.14 -2.36
CA PRO A 28 -24.63 -5.96 -2.33
C PRO A 28 -23.87 -4.62 -2.35
N LEU A 29 -22.53 -4.65 -2.34
CA LEU A 29 -21.66 -3.49 -2.45
C LEU A 29 -20.93 -3.41 -3.80
N SER A 30 -21.28 -4.24 -4.79
CA SER A 30 -20.67 -4.21 -6.13
C SER A 30 -20.71 -2.82 -6.75
N SER A 31 -21.86 -2.13 -6.70
CA SER A 31 -21.98 -0.75 -7.16
C SER A 31 -21.08 0.23 -6.40
N LEU A 32 -20.97 0.09 -5.06
CA LEU A 32 -20.05 0.90 -4.25
C LEU A 32 -18.60 0.75 -4.72
N ILE A 33 -18.21 -0.50 -4.97
CA ILE A 33 -16.86 -0.89 -5.37
C ILE A 33 -16.55 -0.38 -6.77
N ASP A 34 -17.48 -0.53 -7.71
CA ASP A 34 -17.33 -0.03 -9.07
C ASP A 34 -17.20 1.48 -9.09
N ASP A 35 -18.07 2.19 -8.36
CA ASP A 35 -18.00 3.65 -8.23
C ASP A 35 -16.65 4.09 -7.65
N PHE A 36 -16.24 3.50 -6.53
CA PHE A 36 -14.99 3.85 -5.87
C PHE A 36 -13.76 3.56 -6.74
N SER A 37 -13.74 2.41 -7.43
CA SER A 37 -12.57 1.95 -8.17
C SER A 37 -12.31 2.72 -9.47
N ASN A 38 -13.24 3.57 -9.89
CA ASN A 38 -13.12 4.43 -11.06
C ASN A 38 -12.74 5.89 -10.72
N LEU A 39 -12.51 6.19 -9.44
CA LEU A 39 -12.13 7.52 -8.97
C LEU A 39 -10.64 7.82 -9.20
N SER A 40 -10.29 9.09 -9.37
CA SER A 40 -8.89 9.55 -9.27
C SER A 40 -8.37 9.45 -7.83
N GLU A 41 -7.05 9.54 -7.61
CA GLU A 41 -6.49 9.52 -6.25
C GLU A 41 -7.03 10.67 -5.38
N GLU A 42 -7.23 11.86 -5.93
CA GLU A 42 -7.83 13.01 -5.23
C GLU A 42 -9.27 12.71 -4.80
N GLN A 43 -10.05 12.10 -5.69
CA GLN A 43 -11.42 11.71 -5.43
C GLN A 43 -11.50 10.55 -4.43
N MET A 44 -10.59 9.58 -4.50
CA MET A 44 -10.47 8.51 -3.50
C MET A 44 -10.15 9.09 -2.13
N ALA A 45 -9.14 9.96 -2.01
CA ALA A 45 -8.73 10.55 -0.74
C ALA A 45 -9.86 11.29 -0.01
N SER A 46 -10.78 11.89 -0.77
CA SER A 46 -11.93 12.66 -0.29
C SER A 46 -13.27 11.89 -0.33
N TYR A 47 -13.25 10.61 -0.68
CA TYR A 47 -14.45 9.81 -0.90
C TYR A 47 -15.39 9.78 0.29
N ASN A 48 -16.66 10.11 0.07
CA ASN A 48 -17.72 10.01 1.05
C ASN A 48 -18.60 8.79 0.75
N TYR A 49 -18.85 7.98 1.78
CA TYR A 49 -19.72 6.82 1.61
C TYR A 49 -21.16 7.26 1.32
N PRO A 50 -21.85 6.59 0.39
CA PRO A 50 -23.27 6.76 0.20
C PRO A 50 -24.06 6.48 1.50
N PRO A 51 -25.22 7.14 1.74
CA PRO A 51 -26.00 6.99 2.97
C PRO A 51 -26.40 5.55 3.32
N TYR A 52 -26.60 4.70 2.31
CA TYR A 52 -26.99 3.31 2.53
C TYR A 52 -25.90 2.48 3.23
N VAL A 53 -24.63 2.86 3.12
CA VAL A 53 -23.52 2.16 3.80
C VAL A 53 -23.66 2.25 5.31
N SER A 54 -23.99 3.45 5.81
CA SER A 54 -24.25 3.68 7.24
C SER A 54 -25.46 2.90 7.73
N LYS A 55 -26.54 2.86 6.94
CA LYS A 55 -27.73 2.06 7.25
C LYS A 55 -27.38 0.57 7.35
N MET A 56 -26.66 0.05 6.36
CA MET A 56 -26.24 -1.35 6.33
C MET A 56 -25.33 -1.71 7.50
N LYS A 57 -24.39 -0.82 7.88
CA LYS A 57 -23.57 -0.98 9.11
C LYS A 57 -24.45 -1.12 10.36
N THR A 58 -25.44 -0.25 10.52
CA THR A 58 -26.38 -0.30 11.65
C THR A 58 -27.20 -1.58 11.66
N ASP A 59 -27.72 -2.02 10.52
CA ASP A 59 -28.48 -3.26 10.41
C ASP A 59 -27.63 -4.49 10.81
N TYR A 60 -26.34 -4.53 10.46
CA TYR A 60 -25.42 -5.59 10.90
C TYR A 60 -25.05 -5.53 12.39
N LEU A 61 -24.95 -4.33 12.97
CA LEU A 61 -24.63 -4.15 14.39
C LEU A 61 -25.82 -4.49 15.31
N ASN A 62 -27.04 -4.33 14.81
CA ASN A 62 -28.29 -4.59 15.55
C ASN A 62 -28.79 -6.04 15.41
N ASP A 63 -27.89 -7.01 15.17
CA ASP A 63 -28.14 -8.46 15.10
C ASP A 63 -29.20 -8.97 14.10
N LYS A 64 -29.68 -8.13 13.16
CA LYS A 64 -30.58 -8.62 12.09
C LYS A 64 -29.95 -9.72 11.23
N PHE A 65 -28.62 -9.70 11.12
CA PHE A 65 -27.86 -10.62 10.25
C PHE A 65 -26.68 -11.31 10.96
N GLY A 66 -26.24 -10.82 12.13
CA GLY A 66 -25.12 -11.36 12.91
C GLY A 66 -23.73 -11.02 12.35
N LYS A 67 -22.76 -10.75 13.25
CA LYS A 67 -21.38 -10.34 12.93
C LYS A 67 -20.51 -11.45 12.32
N ASP A 68 -20.95 -12.70 12.38
CA ASP A 68 -20.21 -13.82 11.77
C ASP A 68 -20.81 -14.24 10.40
N SER A 69 -21.85 -13.53 9.93
CA SER A 69 -22.48 -13.83 8.64
C SER A 69 -21.57 -13.52 7.45
N ALA A 70 -21.74 -14.29 6.36
CA ALA A 70 -21.05 -14.03 5.10
C ALA A 70 -21.33 -12.60 4.58
N GLY A 71 -22.56 -12.11 4.74
CA GLY A 71 -22.93 -10.75 4.36
C GLY A 71 -22.13 -9.68 5.14
N PHE A 72 -21.99 -9.84 6.46
CA PHE A 72 -21.18 -8.93 7.27
C PHE A 72 -19.70 -8.99 6.90
N LYS A 73 -19.14 -10.19 6.69
CA LYS A 73 -17.74 -10.35 6.31
C LYS A 73 -17.43 -9.68 4.96
N SER A 74 -18.31 -9.83 3.97
CA SER A 74 -18.18 -9.14 2.67
C SER A 74 -18.32 -7.63 2.82
N PHE A 75 -19.31 -7.16 3.60
CA PHE A 75 -19.47 -5.74 3.90
C PHE A 75 -18.22 -5.15 4.56
N ASN A 76 -17.77 -5.77 5.65
CA ASN A 76 -16.63 -5.29 6.42
C ASN A 76 -15.34 -5.32 5.59
N SER A 77 -15.11 -6.35 4.78
CA SER A 77 -13.94 -6.43 3.88
C SER A 77 -13.91 -5.31 2.84
N ALA A 78 -15.04 -4.97 2.23
CA ALA A 78 -15.12 -3.90 1.24
C ALA A 78 -14.91 -2.52 1.89
N ILE A 79 -15.55 -2.26 3.03
CA ILE A 79 -15.39 -1.00 3.76
C ILE A 79 -13.95 -0.84 4.27
N LEU A 80 -13.35 -1.91 4.77
CA LEU A 80 -11.96 -1.97 5.17
C LEU A 80 -11.02 -1.61 4.01
N ALA A 81 -11.21 -2.26 2.86
CA ALA A 81 -10.38 -2.02 1.68
C ALA A 81 -10.49 -0.60 1.16
N ILE A 82 -11.72 -0.07 1.07
CA ILE A 82 -11.96 1.32 0.67
C ILE A 82 -11.25 2.27 1.64
N ASN A 83 -11.41 2.10 2.96
CA ASN A 83 -10.75 2.98 3.94
C ASN A 83 -9.21 2.94 3.83
N LEU A 84 -8.63 1.76 3.61
CA LEU A 84 -7.19 1.63 3.41
C LEU A 84 -6.74 2.38 2.15
N LEU A 85 -7.43 2.17 1.01
CA LEU A 85 -7.10 2.85 -0.24
C LEU A 85 -7.26 4.36 -0.12
N LYS A 86 -8.29 4.84 0.58
CA LYS A 86 -8.44 6.27 0.91
C LYS A 86 -7.24 6.81 1.70
N ALA A 87 -6.77 6.07 2.70
CA ALA A 87 -5.62 6.48 3.50
C ALA A 87 -4.32 6.48 2.67
N CYS A 88 -4.14 5.48 1.80
CA CYS A 88 -2.99 5.42 0.91
C CYS A 88 -3.02 6.53 -0.15
N ALA A 89 -4.19 6.85 -0.71
CA ALA A 89 -4.34 7.97 -1.63
C ALA A 89 -3.94 9.30 -0.96
N LYS A 90 -4.34 9.52 0.30
CA LYS A 90 -3.88 10.69 1.08
C LYS A 90 -2.36 10.74 1.23
N LEU A 91 -1.73 9.58 1.46
CA LEU A 91 -0.27 9.47 1.54
C LEU A 91 0.39 9.79 0.18
N ASN A 92 -0.10 9.22 -0.92
CA ASN A 92 0.40 9.52 -2.26
C ASN A 92 0.29 11.02 -2.58
N LEU A 93 -0.85 11.66 -2.29
CA LEU A 93 -1.04 13.09 -2.49
C LEU A 93 -0.05 13.92 -1.65
N ALA A 94 0.25 13.52 -0.41
CA ALA A 94 1.25 14.20 0.41
C ALA A 94 2.66 14.09 -0.20
N ILE A 95 3.02 12.93 -0.74
CA ILE A 95 4.27 12.71 -1.46
C ILE A 95 4.36 13.59 -2.71
N TYR A 96 3.32 13.60 -3.54
CA TYR A 96 3.29 14.41 -4.76
C TYR A 96 3.32 15.91 -4.47
N THR A 97 2.64 16.36 -3.42
CA THR A 97 2.69 17.77 -2.98
C THR A 97 4.13 18.19 -2.65
N LEU A 98 4.86 17.36 -1.90
CA LEU A 98 6.25 17.62 -1.57
C LEU A 98 7.15 17.59 -2.81
N ARG A 99 6.93 16.63 -3.71
CA ARG A 99 7.64 16.56 -5.00
C ARG A 99 7.45 17.84 -5.82
N ASP A 100 6.22 18.30 -5.98
CA ASP A 100 5.90 19.46 -6.81
C ASP A 100 6.47 20.75 -6.24
N LYS A 101 6.51 20.88 -4.91
CA LYS A 101 7.22 21.96 -4.20
C LYS A 101 8.71 22.01 -4.60
N TYR A 102 9.40 20.87 -4.57
CA TYR A 102 10.82 20.80 -4.95
C TYR A 102 11.04 21.02 -6.45
N LYS A 103 10.15 20.50 -7.31
CA LYS A 103 10.18 20.77 -8.76
C LYS A 103 10.04 22.26 -9.08
N ALA A 104 9.16 22.98 -8.37
CA ALA A 104 8.99 24.42 -8.54
C ALA A 104 10.26 25.20 -8.13
N MET A 105 10.91 24.80 -7.04
CA MET A 105 12.17 25.39 -6.57
C MET A 105 13.31 25.18 -7.59
N GLU A 106 13.43 23.99 -8.18
CA GLU A 106 14.40 23.71 -9.24
C GLU A 106 14.23 24.64 -10.45
N LEU A 107 12.98 24.83 -10.91
CA LEU A 107 12.67 25.71 -12.04
C LEU A 107 13.00 27.18 -11.76
N GLN A 108 12.85 27.63 -10.52
CA GLN A 108 13.23 28.98 -10.10
C GLN A 108 14.75 29.16 -10.06
N SER A 109 15.48 28.17 -9.53
CA SER A 109 16.95 28.19 -9.47
C SER A 109 17.63 28.21 -10.85
N ASN A 110 16.99 27.59 -11.85
CA ASN A 110 17.45 27.61 -13.25
C ASN A 110 17.31 28.96 -13.96
N ARG A 111 16.64 29.97 -13.37
CA ARG A 111 16.48 31.31 -13.97
C ARG A 111 17.52 32.34 -13.50
N GLY A 112 18.47 31.94 -12.65
CA GLY A 112 19.57 32.80 -12.21
C GLY A 112 20.51 32.06 -11.26
N TYR A 113 21.61 31.55 -11.83
CA TYR A 113 22.80 30.98 -11.18
C TYR A 113 22.84 30.96 -9.64
N VAL A 114 22.72 29.77 -9.03
CA VAL A 114 23.58 29.32 -7.90
C VAL A 114 23.70 27.79 -7.98
N GLY A 115 24.92 27.28 -8.11
CA GLY A 115 25.21 25.85 -8.02
C GLY A 115 24.86 25.30 -6.64
N VAL A 116 23.86 24.44 -6.55
CA VAL A 116 23.53 23.75 -5.31
C VAL A 116 24.34 22.46 -5.25
N SER A 117 25.46 22.53 -4.55
CA SER A 117 26.39 21.43 -4.30
C SER A 117 25.72 20.29 -3.50
N TYR A 118 25.89 19.07 -4.02
CA TYR A 118 25.79 17.74 -3.42
C TYR A 118 25.05 17.51 -2.08
N TYR A 119 23.81 17.02 -2.25
CA TYR A 119 23.18 15.90 -1.56
C TYR A 119 23.84 15.32 -0.29
N SER A 120 23.42 15.83 0.86
CA SER A 120 23.12 14.94 1.98
C SER A 120 21.69 14.43 1.82
N THR A 121 21.45 13.14 2.04
CA THR A 121 20.09 12.63 2.27
C THR A 121 19.56 13.38 3.49
N PRO A 122 18.47 14.18 3.38
CA PRO A 122 17.96 14.90 4.53
C PRO A 122 17.66 13.92 5.65
N ALA A 123 17.97 14.29 6.89
CA ALA A 123 17.60 13.53 8.07
C ALA A 123 16.06 13.60 8.25
N TRP A 124 15.31 12.91 7.39
CA TRP A 124 13.84 12.93 7.32
C TRP A 124 13.19 12.67 8.67
N TYR A 125 13.80 11.79 9.45
CA TYR A 125 13.39 11.43 10.79
C TYR A 125 13.40 12.60 11.79
N ASN A 126 14.21 13.63 11.54
CA ASN A 126 14.33 14.83 12.36
C ASN A 126 13.77 16.10 11.69
N SER A 127 13.17 15.98 10.51
CA SER A 127 12.66 17.14 9.77
C SER A 127 11.45 17.76 10.47
N THR A 128 11.46 19.09 10.60
CA THR A 128 10.31 19.89 11.05
C THR A 128 9.50 20.48 9.89
N ASP A 129 9.86 20.16 8.63
CA ASP A 129 9.08 20.57 7.45
C ASP A 129 7.66 19.95 7.50
N GLU A 130 6.65 20.81 7.43
CA GLU A 130 5.23 20.42 7.54
C GLU A 130 4.79 19.42 6.48
N ASP A 131 5.33 19.50 5.26
CA ASP A 131 5.00 18.57 4.18
C ASP A 131 5.62 17.17 4.44
N VAL A 132 6.82 17.13 5.04
CA VAL A 132 7.44 15.87 5.49
C VAL A 132 6.66 15.27 6.67
N LEU A 133 6.22 16.10 7.62
CA LEU A 133 5.36 15.66 8.72
C LEU A 133 4.02 15.13 8.21
N ARG A 134 3.45 15.73 7.15
CA ARG A 134 2.23 15.23 6.48
C ARG A 134 2.43 13.83 5.93
N ILE A 135 3.57 13.55 5.29
CA ILE A 135 3.92 12.20 4.81
C ILE A 135 4.05 11.23 5.98
N LYS A 136 4.82 11.59 7.03
CA LYS A 136 5.01 10.76 8.22
C LYS A 136 3.67 10.39 8.87
N ASN A 137 2.83 11.37 9.14
CA ASN A 137 1.53 11.17 9.79
C ASN A 137 0.58 10.34 8.92
N SER A 138 0.60 10.56 7.59
CA SER A 138 -0.21 9.76 6.66
C SER A 138 0.26 8.30 6.60
N ALA A 139 1.58 8.07 6.61
CA ALA A 139 2.14 6.72 6.63
C ALA A 139 1.79 5.97 7.92
N ILE A 140 1.87 6.64 9.08
CA ILE A 140 1.44 6.09 10.37
C ILE A 140 -0.06 5.75 10.34
N ALA A 141 -0.90 6.63 9.81
CA ALA A 141 -2.34 6.37 9.71
C ALA A 141 -2.66 5.14 8.84
N VAL A 142 -1.93 4.93 7.74
CA VAL A 142 -2.08 3.73 6.91
C VAL A 142 -1.61 2.49 7.66
N ARG A 143 -0.46 2.55 8.34
CA ARG A 143 0.06 1.45 9.16
C ARG A 143 -0.92 1.02 10.24
N ASP A 144 -1.47 1.99 10.97
CA ASP A 144 -2.41 1.72 12.08
C ASP A 144 -3.68 1.06 11.56
N GLN A 145 -4.14 1.44 10.36
CA GLN A 145 -5.22 0.73 9.68
C GLN A 145 -4.82 -0.72 9.32
N LEU A 146 -3.65 -0.94 8.74
CA LEU A 146 -3.14 -2.30 8.43
C LEU A 146 -3.10 -3.19 9.68
N HIS A 147 -2.80 -2.64 10.86
CA HIS A 147 -2.74 -3.36 12.14
C HIS A 147 -4.10 -3.56 12.80
N GLY A 148 -5.05 -2.66 12.58
CA GLY A 148 -6.38 -2.70 13.20
C GLY A 148 -7.32 -3.76 12.62
N TYR A 149 -6.88 -4.51 11.62
CA TYR A 149 -7.71 -5.48 10.92
C TYR A 149 -7.77 -6.85 11.61
N SER A 150 -8.90 -7.53 11.43
CA SER A 150 -9.18 -8.81 12.06
C SER A 150 -9.75 -9.80 11.06
N LYS A 151 -8.99 -10.88 10.83
CA LYS A 151 -9.37 -12.02 9.99
C LYS A 151 -10.74 -12.61 10.33
N LYS A 152 -11.19 -12.48 11.59
CA LYS A 152 -12.49 -13.00 12.02
C LYS A 152 -13.67 -12.35 11.27
N TYR A 153 -13.53 -11.07 10.92
CA TYR A 153 -14.61 -10.26 10.34
C TYR A 153 -14.38 -9.94 8.87
N THR A 154 -13.47 -10.64 8.20
CA THR A 154 -13.16 -10.45 6.78
C THR A 154 -13.45 -11.72 6.00
N VAL A 155 -13.52 -11.59 4.67
CA VAL A 155 -13.60 -12.73 3.76
C VAL A 155 -12.25 -13.45 3.81
N ASP A 156 -12.29 -14.77 3.95
CA ASP A 156 -11.09 -15.59 4.04
C ASP A 156 -10.17 -15.35 2.84
N GLY A 157 -8.89 -15.10 3.11
CA GLY A 157 -7.86 -14.84 2.09
C GLY A 157 -7.90 -13.44 1.46
N PHE A 158 -9.00 -12.69 1.54
CA PHE A 158 -9.07 -11.33 0.98
C PHE A 158 -8.08 -10.38 1.68
N GLU A 159 -8.16 -10.33 3.01
CA GLU A 159 -7.33 -9.44 3.83
C GLU A 159 -5.84 -9.69 3.57
N GLU A 160 -5.43 -10.96 3.46
CA GLU A 160 -4.03 -11.32 3.25
C GLU A 160 -3.50 -10.83 1.90
N ASN A 161 -4.23 -11.10 0.81
CA ASN A 161 -3.85 -10.66 -0.53
C ASN A 161 -3.83 -9.13 -0.65
N PHE A 162 -4.85 -8.48 -0.09
CA PHE A 162 -5.02 -7.04 -0.17
C PHE A 162 -4.00 -6.29 0.70
N ILE A 163 -3.87 -6.63 1.97
CA ILE A 163 -2.87 -6.03 2.88
C ILE A 163 -1.48 -6.24 2.29
N ASN A 164 -1.10 -7.46 1.89
CA ASN A 164 0.25 -7.75 1.38
C ASN A 164 0.63 -6.89 0.16
N THR A 165 -0.34 -6.48 -0.66
CA THR A 165 -0.11 -5.59 -1.80
C THR A 165 0.37 -4.21 -1.35
N ILE A 166 -0.19 -3.67 -0.27
CA ILE A 166 0.06 -2.29 0.19
C ILE A 166 1.16 -2.24 1.26
N LYS A 167 1.28 -3.32 2.03
CA LYS A 167 2.15 -3.50 3.20
C LYS A 167 3.56 -2.97 2.97
N TYR A 168 4.30 -3.55 2.03
CA TYR A 168 5.73 -3.30 1.87
C TYR A 168 6.05 -1.83 1.58
N SER A 169 5.27 -1.17 0.72
CA SER A 169 5.47 0.24 0.40
C SER A 169 5.27 1.14 1.62
N VAL A 170 4.21 0.89 2.41
CA VAL A 170 3.91 1.66 3.62
C VAL A 170 5.01 1.48 4.67
N TYR A 171 5.43 0.23 4.94
CA TYR A 171 6.47 -0.03 5.93
C TYR A 171 7.82 0.55 5.52
N SER A 172 8.19 0.47 4.24
CA SER A 172 9.42 1.10 3.76
C SER A 172 9.43 2.62 3.98
N ILE A 173 8.28 3.29 3.87
CA ILE A 173 8.15 4.71 4.19
C ILE A 173 8.23 4.94 5.70
N CYS A 174 7.54 4.13 6.52
CA CYS A 174 7.58 4.22 7.98
C CYS A 174 8.99 4.01 8.55
N ASP A 175 9.75 3.05 8.03
CA ASP A 175 11.12 2.74 8.46
C ASP A 175 12.06 3.95 8.27
N LYS A 176 11.84 4.75 7.22
CA LYS A 176 12.61 5.99 6.99
C LYS A 176 12.38 7.05 8.07
N PHE A 177 11.32 6.94 8.84
CA PHE A 177 11.01 7.79 9.99
C PHE A 177 11.36 7.14 11.34
N PHE A 178 12.03 5.97 11.36
CA PHE A 178 12.27 5.16 12.56
C PHE A 178 11.00 4.89 13.37
N VAL A 179 9.87 4.75 12.68
CA VAL A 179 8.61 4.34 13.29
C VAL A 179 8.74 2.84 13.62
N ASP A 180 8.29 2.41 14.80
CA ASP A 180 8.36 0.99 15.18
C ASP A 180 7.49 0.14 14.21
N THR A 181 8.15 -0.76 13.47
CA THR A 181 7.56 -1.66 12.47
C THR A 181 7.67 -3.15 12.86
N LYS A 182 8.11 -3.45 14.09
CA LYS A 182 8.51 -4.80 14.59
C LYS A 182 7.58 -5.96 14.24
N THR A 183 6.27 -5.75 14.22
CA THR A 183 5.29 -6.85 14.08
C THR A 183 5.22 -7.48 12.69
N VAL A 184 5.75 -6.81 11.67
CA VAL A 184 5.57 -7.22 10.27
C VAL A 184 6.85 -7.70 9.63
N THR A 185 7.98 -7.04 9.93
CA THR A 185 9.28 -7.38 9.36
C THR A 185 9.65 -8.83 9.64
N GLU A 186 9.39 -9.33 10.85
CA GLU A 186 9.67 -10.73 11.23
C GLU A 186 8.85 -11.75 10.42
N LYS A 187 7.56 -11.52 10.20
CA LYS A 187 6.71 -12.43 9.41
C LYS A 187 6.92 -12.29 7.90
N ALA A 188 7.31 -11.10 7.44
CA ALA A 188 7.52 -10.82 6.02
C ALA A 188 8.91 -11.26 5.54
N THR A 189 9.94 -11.20 6.38
CA THR A 189 11.24 -11.83 6.07
C THR A 189 11.14 -13.34 6.01
N GLU A 190 10.34 -13.99 6.86
CA GLU A 190 10.07 -15.44 6.75
C GLU A 190 9.40 -15.80 5.42
N ALA A 191 8.37 -15.06 5.00
CA ALA A 191 7.69 -15.30 3.73
C ALA A 191 8.57 -14.95 2.51
N GLY A 192 9.29 -13.82 2.56
CA GLY A 192 10.19 -13.36 1.50
C GLY A 192 11.41 -14.28 1.32
N ALA A 193 11.99 -14.77 2.42
CA ALA A 193 13.07 -15.75 2.39
C ALA A 193 12.62 -17.08 1.80
N ASN A 194 11.40 -17.53 2.12
CA ASN A 194 10.82 -18.75 1.53
C ASN A 194 10.60 -18.60 0.01
N VAL A 195 10.13 -17.45 -0.47
CA VAL A 195 9.95 -17.21 -1.91
C VAL A 195 11.29 -17.16 -2.64
N VAL A 196 12.29 -16.46 -2.08
CA VAL A 196 13.64 -16.40 -2.66
C VAL A 196 14.33 -17.77 -2.66
N SER A 197 14.19 -18.54 -1.58
CA SER A 197 14.71 -19.92 -1.49
C SER A 197 14.03 -20.84 -2.51
N THR A 198 12.71 -20.73 -2.68
CA THR A 198 11.95 -21.53 -3.66
C THR A 198 12.35 -21.19 -5.10
N ILE A 199 12.55 -19.91 -5.42
CA ILE A 199 13.02 -19.48 -6.74
C ILE A 199 14.44 -20.00 -6.99
N MET A 200 15.36 -19.91 -6.01
CA MET A 200 16.71 -20.47 -6.15
C MET A 200 16.69 -21.99 -6.36
N ALA A 201 15.82 -22.72 -5.65
CA ALA A 201 15.68 -24.17 -5.82
C ALA A 201 15.22 -24.53 -7.25
N ILE A 202 14.28 -23.76 -7.83
CA ILE A 202 13.82 -23.94 -9.21
C ILE A 202 14.95 -23.65 -10.20
N VAL A 203 15.71 -22.57 -10.03
CA VAL A 203 16.84 -22.26 -10.90
C VAL A 203 17.89 -23.36 -10.85
N ILE A 204 18.23 -23.88 -9.66
CA ILE A 204 19.17 -25.00 -9.50
C ILE A 204 18.63 -26.26 -10.18
N PHE A 205 17.36 -26.59 -9.98
CA PHE A 205 16.73 -27.76 -10.61
C PHE A 205 16.74 -27.67 -12.14
N CYS A 206 16.38 -26.52 -12.71
CA CYS A 206 16.44 -26.28 -14.15
C CYS A 206 17.88 -26.37 -14.69
N SER A 207 18.86 -25.87 -13.92
CA SER A 207 20.28 -25.93 -14.28
C SER A 207 20.78 -27.38 -14.32
N LEU A 208 20.44 -28.18 -13.31
CA LEU A 208 20.77 -29.60 -13.24
C LEU A 208 20.11 -30.39 -14.37
N PHE A 209 18.84 -30.11 -14.66
CA PHE A 209 18.12 -30.75 -15.76
C PHE A 209 18.76 -30.44 -17.12
N TRP A 210 19.23 -29.21 -17.33
CA TRP A 210 19.95 -28.84 -18.53
C TRP A 210 21.32 -29.53 -18.65
N LEU A 211 22.00 -29.73 -17.52
CA LEU A 211 23.28 -30.45 -17.45
C LEU A 211 23.08 -31.94 -17.79
N VAL A 212 22.05 -32.57 -17.24
CA VAL A 212 21.67 -33.96 -17.56
C VAL A 212 21.25 -34.10 -19.03
N ALA A 213 20.50 -33.15 -19.58
CA ALA A 213 20.14 -33.14 -21.00
C ALA A 213 21.35 -33.02 -21.93
N LYS A 214 22.37 -32.25 -21.55
CA LYS A 214 23.65 -32.18 -22.28
C LYS A 214 24.46 -33.48 -22.18
N CYS A 215 24.45 -34.14 -21.03
CA CYS A 215 25.12 -35.44 -20.89
C CYS A 215 24.39 -36.57 -21.63
N ALA A 216 23.06 -36.51 -21.77
CA ALA A 216 22.27 -37.49 -22.51
C ALA A 216 22.35 -37.31 -24.04
N THR A 217 22.76 -36.13 -24.52
CA THR A 217 22.91 -35.82 -25.95
C THR A 217 24.35 -35.91 -26.45
N SER A 218 25.31 -36.23 -25.58
CA SER A 218 26.73 -36.46 -25.93
C SER A 218 27.10 -37.93 -26.02
N LEU A 219 26.13 -38.83 -26.16
CA LEU A 219 26.33 -40.26 -26.42
C LEU A 219 25.97 -40.61 -27.87
#